data_AF-A0A926JN39-F1
#
_entry.id   AF-A0A926JN39-F1
#
_cell.length_a   1.000
_cell.length_b   1.000
_cell.length_c   1.000
_cell.angle_alpha   90.00
_cell.angle_beta   90.00
_cell.angle_gamma   90.00
#
_symmetry.space_group_name_H-M   'P 1'
#
loop_
_entity.id
_entity.type
_entity.pdbx_description
1 polymer ?
#
loop_
_entity_poly.entity_id
_entity_poly.type
_entity_poly.pdbx_seq_one_letter_code
_entity_poly.pdbx_strand_id
1 'polypeptide(L)'
;QTINQIRTLLITAPAEVREQFRGLPTVELIDHLTRSRPAGDLADPACAVRTALRRLARRYRALTQEIVDTDAELKPLVTRAAPQLVALPGVGPETAGQLLITAGDNPERLRSEASFAHLCAATPIPASSGRTNRHRLNRGGDRQANRALHTIVIVRMRHDRRTQEYVARRTAQGMSKKDIIRCLKRFVAREVYKHLPRPHITPQRLQPTT
;
A
#
# COMPACT_ATOMS: atom_id res chain seq x y z
N GLN A 1 -6.63 -8.30 7.83
CA GLN A 1 -7.61 -8.32 8.94
C GLN A 1 -7.55 -9.63 9.74
N THR A 2 -7.57 -10.79 9.09
CA THR A 2 -7.60 -12.13 9.73
C THR A 2 -6.46 -12.38 10.71
N ILE A 3 -5.22 -11.97 10.40
CA ILE A 3 -4.09 -12.12 11.32
C ILE A 3 -4.29 -11.35 12.64
N ASN A 4 -4.92 -10.18 12.58
CA ASN A 4 -5.22 -9.41 13.78
C ASN A 4 -6.28 -10.13 14.62
N GLN A 5 -7.30 -10.74 14.01
CA GLN A 5 -8.29 -11.54 14.72
C GLN A 5 -7.65 -12.75 15.42
N ILE A 6 -6.71 -13.44 14.76
CA ILE A 6 -5.95 -14.55 15.35
C ILE A 6 -5.16 -14.06 16.58
N ARG A 7 -4.43 -12.95 16.44
CA ARG A 7 -3.64 -12.38 17.55
C ARG A 7 -4.53 -11.94 18.72
N THR A 8 -5.64 -11.27 18.45
CA THR A 8 -6.61 -10.87 19.47
C THR A 8 -7.18 -12.07 20.19
N LEU A 9 -7.57 -13.12 19.46
CA LEU A 9 -8.12 -14.33 20.05
C LEU A 9 -7.09 -15.08 20.90
N LEU A 10 -5.81 -15.10 20.49
CA LEU A 10 -4.72 -15.67 21.28
C LEU A 10 -4.46 -14.91 22.58
N ILE A 11 -4.62 -13.59 22.60
CA ILE A 11 -4.45 -12.78 23.82
C ILE A 11 -5.48 -13.21 24.87
N THR A 12 -6.74 -13.37 24.46
CA THR A 12 -7.86 -13.72 25.36
C THR A 12 -8.06 -15.23 25.54
N ALA A 13 -7.22 -16.08 24.92
CA ALA A 13 -7.35 -17.52 25.00
C ALA A 13 -7.02 -18.07 26.41
N PRO A 14 -7.53 -19.27 26.76
CA PRO A 14 -7.05 -20.02 27.93
C PRO A 14 -5.52 -20.15 27.92
N ALA A 15 -4.91 -20.12 29.11
CA ALA A 15 -3.44 -20.08 29.24
C ALA A 15 -2.75 -21.23 28.49
N GLU A 16 -3.29 -22.45 28.61
CA GLU A 16 -2.79 -23.62 27.89
C GLU A 16 -2.77 -23.50 26.36
N VAL A 17 -3.68 -22.72 25.77
CA VAL A 17 -3.70 -22.46 24.32
C VAL A 17 -2.72 -21.34 24.00
N ARG A 18 -2.74 -20.26 24.79
CA ARG A 18 -1.90 -19.08 24.55
C ARG A 18 -0.41 -19.39 24.66
N GLU A 19 0.00 -20.17 25.66
CA GLU A 19 1.40 -20.52 25.87
C GLU A 19 1.98 -21.35 24.73
N GLN A 20 1.18 -22.24 24.13
CA GLN A 20 1.62 -23.06 22.99
C GLN A 20 2.02 -22.25 21.75
N PHE A 21 1.43 -21.06 21.58
CA PHE A 21 1.63 -20.22 20.40
C PHE A 21 2.43 -18.95 20.68
N ARG A 22 2.90 -18.77 21.92
CA ARG A 22 3.64 -17.58 22.33
C ARG A 22 4.97 -17.52 21.59
N GLY A 23 5.31 -16.34 21.08
CA GLY A 23 6.61 -16.08 20.44
C GLY A 23 6.75 -16.64 19.02
N LEU A 24 5.79 -17.42 18.51
CA LEU A 24 5.88 -17.95 17.15
C LEU A 24 5.79 -16.82 16.10
N PRO A 25 6.65 -16.84 15.07
CA PRO A 25 6.52 -15.94 13.95
C PRO A 25 5.22 -16.23 13.19
N THR A 26 4.71 -15.23 12.47
CA THR A 26 3.36 -15.31 11.86
C THR A 26 3.21 -16.47 10.88
N VAL A 27 4.25 -16.76 10.08
CA VAL A 27 4.21 -17.87 9.12
C VAL A 27 4.08 -19.21 9.85
N GLU A 28 4.95 -19.49 10.82
CA GLU A 28 4.91 -20.73 11.61
C GLU A 28 3.62 -20.87 12.41
N LEU A 29 3.12 -19.78 13.00
CA LEU A 29 1.86 -19.77 13.72
C LEU A 29 0.70 -20.20 12.82
N ILE A 30 0.57 -19.60 11.64
CA ILE A 30 -0.47 -19.95 10.68
C ILE A 30 -0.31 -21.40 10.24
N ASP A 31 0.90 -21.84 9.95
CA ASP A 31 1.17 -23.20 9.51
C ASP A 31 0.82 -24.26 10.55
N HIS A 32 1.09 -23.97 11.82
CA HIS A 32 0.71 -24.83 12.93
C HIS A 32 -0.82 -24.86 13.11
N LEU A 33 -1.47 -23.69 13.15
CA LEU A 33 -2.92 -23.58 13.32
C LEU A 33 -3.71 -24.21 12.15
N THR A 34 -3.21 -24.10 10.91
CA THR A 34 -3.83 -24.74 9.75
C THR A 34 -3.66 -26.26 9.75
N ARG A 35 -2.68 -26.81 10.46
CA ARG A 35 -2.48 -28.27 10.57
C ARG A 35 -3.09 -28.88 11.83
N SER A 36 -3.35 -28.08 12.86
CA SER A 36 -3.90 -28.55 14.15
C SER A 36 -5.23 -29.30 13.99
N ARG A 37 -5.45 -30.37 14.75
CA ARG A 37 -6.75 -31.07 14.76
C ARG A 37 -7.34 -30.97 16.16
N PRO A 38 -7.98 -29.82 16.52
CA PRO A 38 -8.66 -29.74 17.79
C PRO A 38 -9.75 -30.82 17.83
N ALA A 39 -9.69 -31.64 18.86
CA ALA A 39 -10.63 -32.71 19.15
C ALA A 39 -11.11 -32.52 20.59
N GLY A 40 -12.38 -32.83 20.84
CA GLY A 40 -13.02 -32.63 22.14
C GLY A 40 -14.36 -31.89 22.00
N ASP A 41 -14.96 -31.60 23.14
CA ASP A 41 -16.24 -30.89 23.23
C ASP A 41 -16.06 -29.40 22.87
N LEU A 42 -16.93 -28.85 22.02
CA LEU A 42 -16.93 -27.43 21.70
C LEU A 42 -17.48 -26.55 22.83
N ALA A 43 -18.13 -27.13 23.84
CA ALA A 43 -18.49 -26.42 25.05
C ALA A 43 -17.27 -26.10 25.92
N ASP A 44 -16.15 -26.82 25.77
CA ASP A 44 -14.88 -26.46 26.41
C ASP A 44 -14.26 -25.23 25.72
N PRO A 45 -14.01 -24.14 26.46
CA PRO A 45 -13.40 -22.92 25.91
C PRO A 45 -12.08 -23.15 25.19
N ALA A 46 -11.23 -24.08 25.65
CA ALA A 46 -9.94 -24.33 25.00
C ALA A 46 -10.13 -24.99 23.62
N CYS A 47 -10.97 -26.01 23.54
CA CYS A 47 -11.36 -26.65 22.28
C CYS A 47 -12.03 -25.66 21.30
N ALA A 48 -12.95 -24.83 21.79
CA ALA A 48 -13.63 -23.81 21.00
C ALA A 48 -12.64 -22.79 20.39
N VAL A 49 -11.71 -22.27 21.21
CA VAL A 49 -10.69 -21.32 20.76
C VAL A 49 -9.74 -21.95 19.74
N ARG A 50 -9.24 -23.17 19.98
CA ARG A 50 -8.37 -23.89 19.02
C ARG A 50 -9.08 -24.10 17.68
N THR A 51 -10.38 -24.43 17.71
CA THR A 51 -11.20 -24.58 16.51
C THR A 51 -11.38 -23.27 15.75
N ALA A 52 -11.67 -22.17 16.46
CA ALA A 52 -11.78 -20.85 15.85
C ALA A 52 -10.46 -20.37 15.23
N LEU A 53 -9.34 -20.55 15.94
CA LEU A 53 -7.99 -20.23 15.45
C LEU A 53 -7.65 -21.00 14.17
N ARG A 54 -7.97 -22.30 14.12
CA ARG A 54 -7.81 -23.12 12.91
C ARG A 54 -8.62 -22.58 11.73
N ARG A 55 -9.89 -22.22 11.94
CA ARG A 55 -10.75 -21.64 10.89
C ARG A 55 -10.18 -20.33 10.37
N LEU A 56 -9.73 -19.44 11.26
CA LEU A 56 -9.11 -18.17 10.90
C LEU A 56 -7.79 -18.38 10.15
N ALA A 57 -6.94 -19.31 10.58
CA ALA A 57 -5.68 -19.61 9.90
C ALA A 57 -5.89 -20.15 8.47
N ARG A 58 -6.88 -21.03 8.28
CA ARG A 58 -7.28 -21.49 6.94
C ARG A 58 -7.76 -20.34 6.06
N ARG A 59 -8.60 -19.45 6.58
CA ARG A 59 -9.06 -18.26 5.86
C ARG A 59 -7.90 -17.33 5.51
N TYR A 60 -6.94 -17.15 6.41
CA TYR A 60 -5.74 -16.36 6.15
C TYR A 60 -4.96 -16.92 4.95
N ARG A 61 -4.72 -18.24 4.91
CA ARG A 61 -4.04 -18.88 3.78
C ARG A 61 -4.82 -18.74 2.48
N ALA A 62 -6.14 -18.99 2.51
CA ALA A 62 -6.98 -18.85 1.32
C ALA A 62 -6.92 -17.42 0.73
N LEU A 63 -7.11 -16.40 1.58
CA LEU A 63 -7.02 -15.00 1.14
C LEU A 63 -5.62 -14.62 0.67
N THR A 64 -4.58 -15.20 1.27
CA THR A 64 -3.20 -14.96 0.83
C THR A 64 -2.96 -15.55 -0.55
N GLN A 65 -3.51 -16.74 -0.83
CA GLN A 65 -3.45 -17.35 -2.15
C GLN A 65 -4.23 -16.51 -3.18
N GLU A 66 -5.44 -16.07 -2.84
CA GLU A 66 -6.26 -15.21 -3.70
C GLU A 66 -5.55 -13.89 -4.06
N ILE A 67 -4.82 -13.29 -3.10
CA ILE A 67 -3.98 -12.12 -3.36
C ILE A 67 -2.86 -12.46 -4.35
N VAL A 68 -2.16 -13.59 -4.16
CA VAL A 68 -1.08 -14.02 -5.08
C VAL A 68 -1.62 -14.23 -6.50
N ASP A 69 -2.77 -14.88 -6.62
CA ASP A 69 -3.41 -15.16 -7.90
C ASP A 69 -3.84 -13.86 -8.58
N THR A 70 -4.50 -12.96 -7.84
CA THR A 70 -4.91 -11.63 -8.33
C THR A 70 -3.71 -10.78 -8.76
N ASP A 71 -2.61 -10.81 -7.99
CA ASP A 71 -1.39 -10.09 -8.33
C ASP A 71 -0.77 -10.63 -9.64
N ALA A 72 -0.84 -11.95 -9.85
CA ALA A 72 -0.37 -12.60 -11.07
C ALA A 72 -1.21 -12.19 -12.29
N GLU A 73 -2.52 -12.02 -12.13
CA GLU A 73 -3.42 -11.53 -13.18
C GLU A 73 -3.25 -10.02 -13.46
N LEU A 74 -3.08 -9.21 -12.40
CA LEU A 74 -2.95 -7.76 -12.51
C LEU A 74 -1.63 -7.35 -13.19
N LYS A 75 -0.53 -8.06 -12.89
CA LYS A 75 0.80 -7.74 -13.39
C LYS A 75 0.89 -7.57 -14.91
N PRO A 76 0.45 -8.52 -15.76
CA PRO A 76 0.52 -8.36 -17.21
C PRO A 76 -0.37 -7.21 -17.72
N LEU A 77 -1.55 -7.00 -17.12
CA LEU A 77 -2.48 -5.93 -17.51
C LEU A 77 -1.85 -4.55 -17.31
N VAL A 78 -1.30 -4.31 -16.12
CA VAL A 78 -0.65 -3.04 -15.77
C VAL A 78 0.64 -2.83 -16.57
N THR A 79 1.42 -3.91 -16.79
CA THR A 79 2.64 -3.84 -17.61
C THR A 79 2.33 -3.46 -19.05
N ARG A 80 1.24 -3.98 -19.62
CA ARG A 80 0.79 -3.61 -20.97
C ARG A 80 0.28 -2.18 -21.03
N ALA A 81 -0.47 -1.73 -20.02
CA ALA A 81 -1.06 -0.40 -19.99
C ALA A 81 -0.02 0.72 -19.78
N ALA A 82 0.99 0.49 -18.91
CA ALA A 82 1.98 1.49 -18.55
C ALA A 82 3.37 0.88 -18.30
N PRO A 83 4.05 0.36 -19.36
CA PRO A 83 5.31 -0.36 -19.21
C PRO A 83 6.42 0.51 -18.59
N GLN A 84 6.47 1.79 -18.96
CA GLN A 84 7.46 2.73 -18.43
C GLN A 84 7.23 3.05 -16.95
N LEU A 85 5.97 3.06 -16.48
CA LEU A 85 5.64 3.30 -15.08
C LEU A 85 6.10 2.13 -14.21
N VAL A 86 5.84 0.89 -14.66
CA VAL A 86 6.23 -0.34 -13.95
C VAL A 86 7.75 -0.51 -13.90
N ALA A 87 8.48 0.02 -14.90
CA ALA A 87 9.94 0.00 -14.92
C ALA A 87 10.59 0.93 -13.86
N LEU A 88 9.83 1.84 -13.24
CA LEU A 88 10.38 2.74 -12.25
C LEU A 88 10.75 2.00 -10.95
N PRO A 89 11.84 2.39 -10.27
CA PRO A 89 12.23 1.79 -9.01
C PRO A 89 11.10 1.84 -7.97
N GLY A 90 10.85 0.71 -7.31
CA GLY A 90 9.84 0.61 -6.25
C GLY A 90 8.38 0.69 -6.70
N VAL A 91 8.10 0.76 -8.00
CA VAL A 91 6.73 0.68 -8.53
C VAL A 91 6.38 -0.78 -8.80
N GLY A 92 5.44 -1.33 -8.02
CA GLY A 92 4.86 -2.65 -8.24
C GLY A 92 3.49 -2.59 -8.93
N PRO A 93 2.95 -3.74 -9.39
CA PRO A 93 1.66 -3.81 -10.09
C PRO A 93 0.50 -3.11 -9.36
N GLU A 94 0.33 -3.37 -8.06
CA GLU A 94 -0.71 -2.74 -7.23
C GLU A 94 -0.56 -1.21 -7.20
N THR A 95 0.66 -0.72 -6.90
CA THR A 95 0.92 0.73 -6.83
C THR A 95 0.76 1.41 -8.18
N ALA A 96 1.19 0.77 -9.28
CA ALA A 96 1.01 1.28 -10.63
C ALA A 96 -0.47 1.30 -11.00
N GLY A 97 -1.20 0.21 -10.77
CA GLY A 97 -2.65 0.12 -11.00
C GLY A 97 -3.41 1.22 -10.26
N GLN A 98 -3.13 1.42 -8.97
CA GLN A 98 -3.74 2.49 -8.20
C GLN A 98 -3.46 3.89 -8.79
N LEU A 99 -2.21 4.16 -9.20
CA LEU A 99 -1.85 5.46 -9.79
C LEU A 99 -2.51 5.66 -11.16
N LEU A 100 -2.68 4.58 -11.94
CA LEU A 100 -3.41 4.60 -13.21
C LEU A 100 -4.90 4.86 -13.00
N ILE A 101 -5.53 4.24 -12.00
CA ILE A 101 -6.94 4.51 -11.62
C ILE A 101 -7.09 5.98 -11.25
N THR A 102 -6.29 6.47 -10.30
CA THR A 102 -6.35 7.88 -9.86
C THR A 102 -6.18 8.85 -11.03
N ALA A 103 -5.28 8.54 -11.97
CA ALA A 103 -5.05 9.37 -13.14
C ALA A 103 -6.18 9.26 -14.19
N GLY A 104 -6.64 8.04 -14.47
CA GLY A 104 -7.64 7.72 -15.48
C GLY A 104 -9.06 8.14 -15.10
N ASP A 105 -9.37 8.22 -13.81
CA ASP A 105 -10.66 8.72 -13.30
C ASP A 105 -10.73 10.26 -13.28
N ASN A 106 -9.62 10.96 -13.56
CA ASN A 106 -9.51 12.42 -13.48
C ASN A 106 -8.77 13.05 -14.68
N PRO A 107 -8.99 12.60 -15.94
CA PRO A 107 -8.18 13.01 -17.09
C PRO A 107 -8.26 14.53 -17.33
N GLU A 108 -9.43 15.14 -17.12
CA GLU A 108 -9.68 16.58 -17.27
C GLU A 108 -8.98 17.45 -16.21
N ARG A 109 -8.62 16.85 -15.07
CA ARG A 109 -7.92 17.51 -13.94
C ARG A 109 -6.39 17.36 -14.03
N LEU A 110 -5.88 16.45 -14.86
CA LEU A 110 -4.45 16.19 -15.03
C LEU A 110 -3.76 17.08 -16.07
N ARG A 111 -3.77 18.39 -15.82
CA ARG A 111 -3.15 19.39 -16.70
C ARG A 111 -1.66 19.63 -16.45
N SER A 112 -1.12 19.16 -15.32
CA SER A 112 0.30 19.33 -14.99
C SER A 112 0.80 18.35 -13.93
N GLU A 113 2.12 18.27 -13.78
CA GLU A 113 2.78 17.57 -12.68
C GLU A 113 2.31 18.07 -11.29
N ALA A 114 2.02 19.37 -11.18
CA ALA A 114 1.53 19.97 -9.94
C ALA A 114 0.10 19.51 -9.63
N SER A 115 -0.78 19.42 -10.65
CA SER A 115 -2.14 18.94 -10.44
C SER A 115 -2.17 17.45 -10.08
N PHE A 116 -1.31 16.63 -10.69
CA PHE A 116 -1.17 15.22 -10.30
C PHE A 116 -0.72 15.03 -8.85
N ALA A 117 0.31 15.76 -8.42
CA ALA A 117 0.74 15.65 -7.03
C ALA A 117 -0.29 16.21 -6.04
N HIS A 118 -1.07 17.22 -6.44
CA HIS A 118 -2.18 17.69 -5.63
C HIS A 118 -3.25 16.61 -5.48
N LEU A 119 -3.61 15.95 -6.60
CA LEU A 119 -4.55 14.83 -6.63
C LEU A 119 -4.05 13.68 -5.74
N CYS A 120 -2.76 13.34 -5.77
CA CYS A 120 -2.18 12.30 -4.93
C CYS A 120 -1.90 12.73 -3.47
N ALA A 121 -2.39 13.91 -3.03
CA ALA A 121 -2.09 14.51 -1.72
C ALA A 121 -0.58 14.60 -1.39
N ALA A 122 0.27 14.74 -2.41
CA ALA A 122 1.72 14.84 -2.31
C ALA A 122 2.24 16.29 -2.38
N THR A 123 1.34 17.27 -2.46
CA THR A 123 1.67 18.70 -2.33
C THR A 123 1.76 19.10 -0.85
N PRO A 124 2.92 19.53 -0.35
CA PRO A 124 3.01 20.13 0.98
C PRO A 124 2.23 21.45 0.99
N ILE A 125 1.29 21.63 1.92
CA ILE A 125 0.53 22.88 2.03
C ILE A 125 1.25 23.78 3.05
N PRO A 126 1.60 25.04 2.71
CA PRO A 126 2.16 25.97 3.68
C PRO A 126 1.27 26.09 4.93
N ALA A 127 1.88 25.98 6.09
CA ALA A 127 1.28 26.17 7.40
C ALA A 127 2.28 26.93 8.26
N SER A 128 2.50 28.19 7.90
CA SER A 128 3.46 29.08 8.55
C SER A 128 2.74 30.20 9.30
N SER A 129 3.07 30.38 10.57
CA SER A 129 2.80 31.61 11.32
C SER A 129 4.12 32.36 11.50
N GLY A 130 4.35 33.42 10.73
CA GLY A 130 5.45 34.39 10.88
C GLY A 130 6.89 33.83 10.94
N ARG A 131 7.27 33.18 12.05
CA ARG A 131 8.63 32.67 12.35
C ARG A 131 8.86 31.20 12.00
N THR A 132 7.83 30.42 11.66
CA THR A 132 8.00 28.99 11.37
C THR A 132 7.58 28.65 9.94
N ASN A 133 8.51 28.19 9.10
CA ASN A 133 8.20 27.61 7.80
C ASN A 133 7.86 26.12 7.97
N ARG A 134 6.60 25.81 8.23
CA ARG A 134 6.09 24.43 8.33
C ARG A 134 5.14 24.14 7.17
N HIS A 135 5.09 22.87 6.77
CA HIS A 135 4.12 22.38 5.80
C HIS A 135 3.20 21.35 6.44
N ARG A 136 1.89 21.51 6.24
CA ARG A 136 0.88 20.53 6.65
C ARG A 136 0.62 19.51 5.54
N LEU A 137 0.04 18.38 5.94
CA LEU A 137 -0.44 17.34 5.04
C LEU A 137 -1.64 17.83 4.22
N ASN A 138 -1.64 17.59 2.91
CA ASN A 138 -2.83 17.77 2.09
C ASN A 138 -3.87 16.69 2.46
N ARG A 139 -5.07 17.11 2.88
CA ARG A 139 -6.14 16.18 3.25
C ARG A 139 -7.16 15.89 2.14
N GLY A 140 -7.17 16.67 1.07
CA GLY A 140 -8.20 16.62 0.02
C GLY A 140 -7.84 15.82 -1.23
N GLY A 141 -6.68 15.16 -1.25
CA GLY A 141 -6.30 14.26 -2.36
C GLY A 141 -6.62 12.80 -2.08
N ASP A 142 -6.49 11.97 -3.13
CA ASP A 142 -6.65 10.53 -3.10
C ASP A 142 -5.67 9.89 -2.11
N ARG A 143 -6.23 9.23 -1.09
CA ARG A 143 -5.48 8.56 -0.02
C ARG A 143 -4.81 7.28 -0.47
N GLN A 144 -5.40 6.58 -1.42
CA GLN A 144 -4.85 5.35 -1.97
C GLN A 144 -3.67 5.66 -2.88
N ALA A 145 -3.78 6.69 -3.73
CA ALA A 145 -2.63 7.21 -4.48
C ALA A 145 -1.51 7.68 -3.54
N ASN A 146 -1.86 8.38 -2.45
CA ASN A 146 -0.89 8.82 -1.46
C ASN A 146 -0.20 7.64 -0.75
N ARG A 147 -0.93 6.56 -0.48
CA ARG A 147 -0.38 5.30 0.04
C ARG A 147 0.54 4.64 -0.98
N ALA A 148 0.16 4.56 -2.26
CA ALA A 148 1.00 4.02 -3.32
C ALA A 148 2.35 4.77 -3.41
N LEU A 149 2.32 6.10 -3.43
CA LEU A 149 3.53 6.93 -3.37
C LEU A 149 4.37 6.67 -2.12
N HIS A 150 3.73 6.42 -0.97
CA HIS A 150 4.44 6.09 0.26
C HIS A 150 5.15 4.73 0.15
N THR A 151 4.46 3.70 -0.35
CA THR A 151 5.05 2.37 -0.58
C THR A 151 6.26 2.46 -1.49
N ILE A 152 6.16 3.16 -2.63
CA ILE A 152 7.26 3.38 -3.56
C ILE A 152 8.45 4.03 -2.84
N VAL A 153 8.21 5.08 -2.04
CA VAL A 153 9.26 5.75 -1.27
C VAL A 153 9.94 4.82 -0.27
N ILE A 154 9.19 4.01 0.49
CA ILE A 154 9.78 3.08 1.47
C ILE A 154 10.64 2.02 0.79
N VAL A 155 10.19 1.47 -0.35
CA VAL A 155 10.97 0.52 -1.13
C VAL A 155 12.25 1.17 -1.65
N ARG A 156 12.17 2.38 -2.22
CA ARG A 156 13.34 3.12 -2.70
C ARG A 156 14.32 3.49 -1.58
N MET A 157 13.85 3.87 -0.40
CA MET A 157 14.74 4.11 0.74
C MET A 157 15.54 2.87 1.14
N ARG A 158 15.05 1.66 0.84
CA ARG A 158 15.73 0.41 1.13
C ARG A 158 16.63 -0.08 -0.01
N HIS A 159 16.24 0.15 -1.26
CA HIS A 159 16.87 -0.51 -2.42
C HIS A 159 17.39 0.44 -3.50
N ASP A 160 17.01 1.72 -3.51
CA ASP A 160 17.47 2.70 -4.51
C ASP A 160 18.58 3.59 -3.93
N ARG A 161 19.79 3.43 -4.47
CA ARG A 161 20.99 4.15 -4.01
C ARG A 161 20.82 5.67 -4.06
N ARG A 162 20.21 6.20 -5.13
CA ARG A 162 19.96 7.65 -5.29
C ARG A 162 19.06 8.18 -4.17
N THR A 163 18.02 7.45 -3.81
CA THR A 163 17.12 7.81 -2.71
C THR A 163 17.84 7.69 -1.37
N GLN A 164 18.66 6.66 -1.15
CA GLN A 164 19.46 6.51 0.07
C GLN A 164 20.42 7.69 0.29
N GLU A 165 21.15 8.09 -0.76
CA GLU A 165 22.05 9.25 -0.73
C GLU A 165 21.29 10.54 -0.42
N TYR A 166 20.10 10.72 -1.02
CA TYR A 166 19.22 11.85 -0.69
C TYR A 166 18.79 11.85 0.78
N VAL A 167 18.38 10.69 1.31
CA VAL A 167 17.96 10.54 2.70
C VAL A 167 19.11 10.85 3.65
N ALA A 168 20.30 10.31 3.40
CA ALA A 168 21.49 10.56 4.20
C ALA A 168 21.83 12.06 4.24
N ARG A 169 21.87 12.71 3.07
CA ARG A 169 22.14 14.14 2.96
C ARG A 169 21.11 15.00 3.71
N ARG A 170 19.80 14.72 3.58
CA ARG A 170 18.77 15.50 4.28
C ARG A 170 18.74 15.24 5.78
N THR A 171 19.10 14.04 6.21
CA THR A 171 19.25 13.69 7.63
C THR A 171 20.42 14.48 8.23
N ALA A 172 21.56 14.56 7.53
CA ALA A 172 22.69 15.38 7.96
C ALA A 172 22.36 16.88 8.04
N GLN A 173 21.38 17.36 7.26
CA GLN A 173 20.85 18.73 7.33
C GLN A 173 19.82 18.95 8.44
N GLY A 174 19.62 17.97 9.35
CA GLY A 174 18.69 18.07 10.47
C GLY A 174 17.21 17.86 10.11
N MET A 175 16.89 17.39 8.90
CA MET A 175 15.51 17.18 8.48
C MET A 175 14.93 15.89 9.09
N SER A 176 13.71 15.96 9.63
CA SER A 176 13.06 14.76 10.19
C SER A 176 12.74 13.73 9.10
N LYS A 177 12.73 12.44 9.46
CA LYS A 177 12.37 11.35 8.53
C LYS A 177 11.00 11.56 7.87
N LYS A 178 10.03 12.10 8.61
CA LYS A 178 8.69 12.41 8.08
C LYS A 178 8.74 13.48 7.00
N ASP A 179 9.57 14.50 7.18
CA ASP A 179 9.71 15.59 6.21
C ASP A 179 10.48 15.13 4.97
N ILE A 180 11.51 14.30 5.14
CA ILE A 180 12.24 13.65 4.04
C ILE A 180 11.28 12.81 3.19
N ILE A 181 10.45 11.96 3.83
CA ILE A 181 9.44 11.16 3.12
C ILE A 181 8.47 12.06 2.35
N ARG A 182 8.04 13.19 2.92
CA ARG A 182 7.14 14.13 2.22
C ARG A 182 7.80 14.72 0.96
N CYS A 183 9.08 15.10 1.05
CA CYS A 183 9.84 15.54 -0.13
C CYS A 183 9.95 14.43 -1.18
N LEU A 184 10.29 13.21 -0.75
CA LEU A 184 10.40 12.05 -1.66
C LEU A 184 9.06 11.74 -2.35
N LYS A 185 7.93 11.81 -1.64
CA LYS A 185 6.61 11.60 -2.26
C LYS A 185 6.32 12.64 -3.34
N ARG A 186 6.73 13.90 -3.15
CA ARG A 186 6.60 14.94 -4.20
C ARG A 186 7.49 14.65 -5.40
N PHE A 187 8.73 14.18 -5.18
CA PHE A 187 9.63 13.78 -6.27
C PHE A 187 9.14 12.55 -7.03
N VAL A 188 8.66 11.52 -6.32
CA VAL A 188 8.08 10.34 -6.95
C VAL A 188 6.81 10.72 -7.72
N ALA A 189 5.93 11.56 -7.18
CA ALA A 189 4.75 12.03 -7.91
C ALA A 189 5.14 12.75 -9.21
N ARG A 190 6.21 13.56 -9.18
CA ARG A 190 6.75 14.22 -10.38
C ARG A 190 7.24 13.24 -11.43
N GLU A 191 7.98 12.23 -11.00
CA GLU A 191 8.52 11.20 -11.89
C GLU A 191 7.40 10.36 -12.48
N VAL A 192 6.50 9.83 -11.65
CA VAL A 192 5.32 9.05 -12.06
C VAL A 192 4.51 9.79 -13.12
N TYR A 193 4.23 11.08 -12.94
CA TYR A 193 3.46 11.86 -13.90
C TYR A 193 4.03 11.82 -15.33
N LYS A 194 5.35 11.72 -15.48
CA LYS A 194 6.00 11.64 -16.80
C LYS A 194 5.78 10.30 -17.50
N HIS A 195 5.47 9.25 -16.74
CA HIS A 195 5.31 7.88 -17.21
C HIS A 195 3.86 7.39 -17.16
N LEU A 196 2.91 8.27 -16.80
CA LEU A 196 1.49 7.98 -16.95
C LEU A 196 1.12 7.96 -18.44
N PRO A 197 0.26 7.02 -18.86
CA PRO A 197 -0.36 7.06 -20.17
C PRO A 197 -1.11 8.40 -20.32
N ARG A 198 -0.84 9.13 -21.40
CA ARG A 198 -1.63 10.31 -21.72
C ARG A 198 -2.90 9.84 -22.41
N PRO A 199 -4.10 10.23 -21.95
CA PRO A 199 -5.30 9.94 -22.70
C PRO A 199 -5.16 10.59 -24.08
N HIS A 200 -5.15 9.78 -25.13
CA HIS A 200 -5.50 10.26 -26.45
C HIS A 200 -6.98 10.62 -26.38
N ILE A 201 -7.28 11.88 -26.09
CA ILE A 201 -8.64 12.39 -26.26
C ILE A 201 -8.86 12.44 -27.77
N THR A 202 -9.27 11.32 -28.36
CA THR A 202 -9.90 11.35 -29.68
C THR A 202 -11.29 11.90 -29.44
N PRO A 203 -11.64 13.12 -29.91
CA PRO A 203 -13.01 13.59 -29.83
C PRO A 203 -13.86 12.59 -30.64
N GLN A 204 -14.64 11.78 -29.92
CA GLN A 204 -15.63 10.92 -30.52
C GLN A 204 -16.63 11.88 -31.17
N ARG A 205 -16.52 12.06 -32.50
CA ARG A 205 -17.53 12.81 -33.26
C ARG A 205 -18.84 12.09 -33.00
N LEU A 206 -19.73 12.73 -32.25
CA LEU A 206 -21.12 12.34 -32.18
C LEU A 206 -21.61 12.33 -33.63
N GLN A 207 -21.83 11.13 -34.19
CA GLN A 207 -22.45 11.03 -35.49
C GLN A 207 -23.90 11.50 -35.33
N PRO A 208 -24.36 12.43 -36.17
CA PRO A 208 -25.75 12.84 -36.13
C PRO A 208 -26.61 11.63 -36.48
N THR A 209 -27.52 11.28 -35.58
CA THR A 209 -28.58 10.30 -35.83
C THR A 209 -29.45 10.86 -36.96
N THR A 210 -29.38 10.23 -38.13
CA THR A 210 -30.38 10.35 -39.21
C THR A 210 -31.68 9.67 -38.82
#